data_AF-A0A2K6LU02-F1
#
_entry.id   AF-A0A2K6LU02-F1
#
_cell.length_a   1.000
_cell.length_b   1.000
_cell.length_c   1.000
_cell.angle_alpha   90.00
_cell.angle_beta   90.00
_cell.angle_gamma   90.00
#
_symmetry.space_group_name_H-M   'P 1'
#
loop_
_entity.id
_entity.type
_entity.pdbx_description
1 polymer ?
#
loop_
_entity_poly.entity_id
_entity_poly.type
_entity_poly.pdbx_seq_one_letter_code
_entity_poly.pdbx_strand_id
1 'polypeptide(L)'
;MEQEDDIIIQETNDRLVFKAIQDVLKEKLHKRGVRILTGLGKYFQQLDKEENGLLDKADFKQALKVFHLEVSEKDFESAWLILDDNGNGKVDYGEFKRGIIGEMNEYRKSYVRKAFMKLDFNKTGSVPIINIRKCYCAKKHSQVISGHSTEEEIISSFLETLKVACSKSDEVSYGEFEDYYEGLSIEIIDDEDFVTTLRTPWGI
;
A
#
# COMPACT_ATOMS: atom_id res chain seq x y z
N MET A 1 -28.30 -18.29 16.35
CA MET A 1 -28.74 -18.71 15.01
C MET A 1 -29.21 -17.48 14.25
N GLU A 2 -30.44 -16.97 14.40
CA GLU A 2 -30.90 -15.82 13.57
C GLU A 2 -29.98 -14.59 13.60
N GLN A 3 -29.51 -14.17 14.77
CA GLN A 3 -28.63 -13.00 14.90
C GLN A 3 -27.20 -13.23 14.36
N GLU A 4 -26.75 -14.49 14.28
CA GLU A 4 -25.44 -14.88 13.76
C GLU A 4 -25.49 -15.02 12.24
N ASP A 5 -26.61 -15.54 11.72
CA ASP A 5 -26.90 -15.61 10.30
C ASP A 5 -27.04 -14.20 9.68
N ASP A 6 -27.69 -13.26 10.39
CA ASP A 6 -27.83 -11.86 9.95
C ASP A 6 -26.46 -11.13 9.86
N ILE A 7 -25.55 -11.38 10.81
CA ILE A 7 -24.19 -10.81 10.80
C ILE A 7 -23.39 -11.33 9.61
N ILE A 8 -23.43 -12.64 9.36
CA ILE A 8 -22.71 -13.27 8.24
C ILE A 8 -23.21 -12.74 6.89
N ILE A 9 -24.53 -12.49 6.76
CA ILE A 9 -25.13 -11.90 5.56
C ILE A 9 -24.62 -10.47 5.36
N GLN A 10 -24.59 -9.66 6.43
CA GLN A 10 -24.11 -8.28 6.35
C GLN A 10 -22.63 -8.22 5.97
N GLU A 11 -21.76 -8.98 6.64
CA GLU A 11 -20.32 -9.04 6.31
C GLU A 11 -20.09 -9.48 4.85
N THR A 12 -20.92 -10.41 4.36
CA THR A 12 -20.83 -10.86 2.97
C THR A 12 -21.19 -9.74 2.00
N ASN A 13 -22.24 -8.98 2.29
CA ASN A 13 -22.65 -7.84 1.48
C ASN A 13 -21.58 -6.74 1.48
N ASP A 14 -20.99 -6.44 2.63
CA ASP A 14 -19.94 -5.42 2.76
C ASP A 14 -18.71 -5.78 1.93
N ARG A 15 -18.31 -7.06 1.96
CA ARG A 15 -17.22 -7.58 1.12
C ARG A 15 -17.53 -7.44 -0.37
N LEU A 16 -18.79 -7.63 -0.78
CA LEU A 16 -19.19 -7.47 -2.18
C LEU A 16 -19.12 -6.00 -2.62
N VAL A 17 -19.49 -5.05 -1.75
CA VAL A 17 -19.37 -3.61 -2.02
C VAL A 17 -17.90 -3.24 -2.23
N PHE A 18 -17.02 -3.61 -1.29
CA PHE A 18 -15.59 -3.32 -1.43
C PHE A 18 -15.00 -3.98 -2.67
N LYS A 19 -15.36 -5.23 -2.95
CA LYS A 19 -14.84 -5.94 -4.13
C LYS A 19 -15.21 -5.23 -5.44
N ALA A 20 -16.45 -4.77 -5.58
CA ALA A 20 -16.87 -4.02 -6.76
C ALA A 20 -16.06 -2.73 -6.96
N ILE A 21 -15.81 -2.00 -5.86
CA ILE A 21 -15.00 -0.77 -5.87
C ILE A 21 -13.54 -1.07 -6.25
N GLN A 22 -12.96 -2.07 -5.60
CA GLN A 22 -11.58 -2.49 -5.83
C GLN A 22 -11.36 -2.90 -7.28
N ASP A 23 -12.30 -3.64 -7.89
CA ASP A 23 -12.20 -4.07 -9.28
C ASP A 23 -12.24 -2.87 -10.25
N VAL A 24 -13.01 -1.82 -9.96
CA VAL A 24 -12.99 -0.56 -10.72
C VAL A 24 -11.65 0.17 -10.58
N LEU A 25 -11.07 0.18 -9.38
CA LEU A 25 -9.84 0.91 -9.10
C LEU A 25 -8.57 0.18 -9.57
N LYS A 26 -8.55 -1.15 -9.61
CA LYS A 26 -7.42 -1.93 -10.15
C LYS A 26 -7.05 -1.51 -11.57
N GLU A 27 -8.04 -1.27 -12.42
CA GLU A 27 -7.82 -0.77 -13.78
C GLU A 27 -7.15 0.61 -13.80
N LYS A 28 -7.50 1.49 -12.86
CA LYS A 28 -6.90 2.83 -12.75
C LYS A 28 -5.46 2.78 -12.22
N LEU A 29 -5.15 1.80 -11.39
CA LEU A 29 -3.85 1.58 -10.76
C LEU A 29 -2.83 0.90 -11.69
N HIS A 30 -3.26 0.38 -12.84
CA HIS A 30 -2.40 -0.34 -13.77
C HIS A 30 -1.14 0.48 -14.15
N LYS A 31 0.05 -0.12 -13.94
CA LYS A 31 1.40 0.47 -14.15
C LYS A 31 1.71 1.74 -13.34
N ARG A 32 0.88 2.07 -12.36
CA ARG A 32 1.03 3.26 -11.50
C ARG A 32 0.81 2.92 -10.02
N GLY A 33 0.74 1.64 -9.68
CA GLY A 33 0.35 1.17 -8.35
C GLY A 33 1.29 1.70 -7.29
N VAL A 34 2.61 1.51 -7.50
CA VAL A 34 3.66 1.99 -6.60
C VAL A 34 3.55 3.50 -6.36
N ARG A 35 3.47 4.31 -7.43
CA ARG A 35 3.46 5.77 -7.33
C ARG A 35 2.19 6.29 -6.66
N ILE A 36 1.04 5.68 -6.94
CA ILE A 36 -0.24 6.09 -6.38
C ILE A 36 -0.32 5.72 -4.90
N LEU A 37 0.00 4.48 -4.52
CA LEU A 37 -0.11 4.00 -3.13
C LEU A 37 0.84 4.74 -2.19
N THR A 38 2.10 4.87 -2.59
CA THR A 38 3.09 5.63 -1.80
C THR A 38 2.74 7.10 -1.69
N GLY A 39 2.30 7.73 -2.79
CA GLY A 39 1.86 9.12 -2.76
C GLY A 39 0.61 9.34 -1.93
N LEU A 40 -0.35 8.41 -1.99
CA LEU A 40 -1.59 8.47 -1.23
C LEU A 40 -1.33 8.34 0.27
N GLY A 41 -0.48 7.39 0.68
CA GLY A 41 -0.07 7.24 2.08
C GLY A 41 0.56 8.53 2.63
N LYS A 42 1.49 9.13 1.87
CA LYS A 42 2.09 10.44 2.21
C LYS A 42 1.06 11.55 2.28
N TYR A 43 0.11 11.59 1.36
CA TYR A 43 -0.93 12.61 1.31
C TYR A 43 -1.85 12.52 2.54
N PHE A 44 -2.25 11.31 2.95
CA PHE A 44 -3.02 11.11 4.17
C PHE A 44 -2.28 11.58 5.42
N GLN A 45 -1.00 11.26 5.55
CA GLN A 45 -0.17 11.77 6.65
C GLN A 45 -0.06 13.30 6.64
N GLN A 46 -0.10 13.94 5.47
CA GLN A 46 -0.12 15.39 5.37
C GLN A 46 -1.46 16.01 5.78
N LEU A 47 -2.57 15.32 5.56
CA LEU A 47 -3.89 15.76 5.99
C LEU A 47 -4.11 15.54 7.49
N ASP A 48 -3.56 14.46 8.04
CA ASP A 48 -3.67 14.10 9.46
C ASP A 48 -2.81 15.03 10.34
N LYS A 49 -3.37 16.20 10.67
CA LYS A 49 -2.73 17.19 11.54
C LYS A 49 -2.68 16.76 13.00
N GLU A 50 -3.54 15.83 13.39
CA GLU A 50 -3.65 15.33 14.76
C GLU A 50 -2.72 14.13 15.02
N GLU A 51 -2.11 13.57 13.96
CA GLU A 51 -1.26 12.37 13.97
C GLU A 51 -1.94 11.17 14.64
N ASN A 52 -3.27 11.05 14.49
CA ASN A 52 -4.07 10.00 15.11
C ASN A 52 -4.52 8.90 14.15
N GLY A 53 -4.14 8.98 12.87
CA GLY A 53 -4.52 7.99 11.86
C GLY A 53 -5.87 8.26 11.19
N LEU A 54 -6.63 9.25 11.66
CA LEU A 54 -8.03 9.43 11.32
C LEU A 54 -8.24 10.65 10.41
N LEU A 55 -8.99 10.45 9.33
CA LEU A 55 -9.37 11.52 8.41
C LEU A 55 -10.88 11.60 8.25
N ASP A 56 -11.37 12.78 7.89
CA ASP A 56 -12.80 12.97 7.65
C ASP A 56 -13.19 12.59 6.21
N LYS A 57 -14.50 12.57 5.97
CA LYS A 57 -15.06 12.22 4.66
C LYS A 57 -14.58 13.13 3.52
N ALA A 58 -14.43 14.42 3.79
CA ALA A 58 -14.03 15.40 2.78
C ALA A 58 -12.55 15.19 2.40
N ASP A 59 -11.70 14.87 3.36
CA ASP A 59 -10.29 14.53 3.16
C ASP A 59 -10.15 13.32 2.21
N PHE A 60 -10.92 12.25 2.44
CA PHE A 60 -10.89 11.07 1.57
C PHE A 60 -11.40 11.35 0.17
N LYS A 61 -12.51 12.10 0.01
CA LYS A 61 -13.00 12.51 -1.33
C LYS A 61 -11.97 13.33 -2.07
N GLN A 62 -11.31 14.26 -1.38
CA GLN A 62 -10.26 15.09 -1.94
C GLN A 62 -9.05 14.23 -2.36
N ALA A 63 -8.64 13.27 -1.54
CA ALA A 63 -7.55 12.35 -1.87
C ALA A 63 -7.85 11.53 -3.13
N LEU A 64 -9.02 10.89 -3.22
CA LEU A 64 -9.40 10.13 -4.42
C LEU A 64 -9.36 10.98 -5.69
N LYS A 65 -9.77 12.25 -5.61
CA LYS A 65 -9.70 13.20 -6.73
C LYS A 65 -8.27 13.56 -7.12
N VAL A 66 -7.39 13.85 -6.15
CA VAL A 66 -5.98 14.21 -6.40
C VAL A 66 -5.24 13.07 -7.09
N PHE A 67 -5.55 11.83 -6.72
CA PHE A 67 -4.90 10.63 -7.25
C PHE A 67 -5.64 10.00 -8.45
N HIS A 68 -6.70 10.64 -8.95
CA HIS A 68 -7.52 10.14 -10.07
C HIS A 68 -8.13 8.76 -9.83
N LEU A 69 -8.49 8.48 -8.59
CA LEU A 69 -9.14 7.26 -8.11
C LEU A 69 -10.64 7.50 -7.87
N GLU A 70 -11.29 8.38 -8.64
CA GLU A 70 -12.71 8.68 -8.39
C GLU A 70 -13.59 7.46 -8.62
N VAL A 71 -14.49 7.16 -7.70
CA VAL A 71 -15.54 6.15 -7.87
C VAL A 71 -16.89 6.85 -8.00
N SER A 72 -17.95 6.10 -8.30
CA SER A 72 -19.28 6.71 -8.30
C SER A 72 -19.63 7.19 -6.90
N GLU A 73 -20.37 8.30 -6.78
CA GLU A 73 -20.80 8.83 -5.48
C GLU A 73 -21.54 7.75 -4.68
N LYS A 74 -22.37 6.94 -5.34
CA LYS A 74 -23.09 5.83 -4.71
C LYS A 74 -22.14 4.81 -4.08
N ASP A 75 -21.09 4.42 -4.81
CA ASP A 75 -20.13 3.43 -4.31
C ASP A 75 -19.29 4.00 -3.16
N PHE A 76 -18.87 5.26 -3.27
CA PHE A 76 -18.16 5.94 -2.19
C PHE A 76 -19.00 6.01 -0.92
N GLU A 77 -20.26 6.44 -1.02
CA GLU A 77 -21.17 6.55 0.14
C GLU A 77 -21.44 5.18 0.78
N SER A 78 -21.51 4.12 -0.04
CA SER A 78 -21.69 2.75 0.43
C SER A 78 -20.45 2.25 1.18
N ALA A 79 -19.25 2.48 0.65
CA ALA A 79 -18.01 2.17 1.36
C ALA A 79 -17.84 3.01 2.63
N TRP A 80 -18.20 4.29 2.59
CA TRP A 80 -18.15 5.17 3.76
C TRP A 80 -19.00 4.63 4.90
N LEU A 81 -20.23 4.21 4.61
CA LEU A 81 -21.14 3.68 5.62
C LEU A 81 -20.59 2.43 6.31
N ILE A 82 -19.84 1.60 5.58
CA ILE A 82 -19.22 0.39 6.12
C ILE A 82 -17.99 0.74 6.97
N LEU A 83 -17.19 1.73 6.54
CA LEU A 83 -15.95 2.11 7.22
C LEU A 83 -16.19 2.97 8.48
N ASP A 84 -17.19 3.84 8.47
CA ASP A 84 -17.58 4.72 9.58
C ASP A 84 -18.65 4.04 10.47
N ASP A 85 -18.39 2.80 10.88
CA ASP A 85 -19.35 1.95 11.61
C ASP A 85 -19.82 2.58 12.94
N ASN A 86 -18.93 3.34 13.60
CA ASN A 86 -19.26 4.04 14.84
C ASN A 86 -19.93 5.42 14.62
N GLY A 87 -20.07 5.86 13.37
CA GLY A 87 -20.71 7.11 12.98
C GLY A 87 -20.03 8.36 13.54
N ASN A 88 -18.75 8.31 13.87
CA ASN A 88 -18.00 9.45 14.40
C ASN A 88 -17.55 10.43 13.29
N GLY A 89 -17.74 10.06 12.02
CA GLY A 89 -17.41 10.88 10.86
C GLY A 89 -15.92 10.88 10.50
N LYS A 90 -15.12 10.00 11.12
CA LYS A 90 -13.68 9.83 10.89
C LYS A 90 -13.34 8.36 10.70
N VAL A 91 -12.46 8.08 9.74
CA VAL A 91 -12.03 6.71 9.40
C VAL A 91 -10.51 6.62 9.41
N ASP A 92 -9.98 5.47 9.85
CA ASP A 92 -8.55 5.16 9.76
C ASP A 92 -8.12 5.07 8.30
N TYR A 93 -7.10 5.82 7.89
CA TYR A 93 -6.69 5.82 6.48
C TYR A 93 -6.09 4.48 6.03
N GLY A 94 -5.62 3.63 6.95
CA GLY A 94 -5.23 2.26 6.65
C GLY A 94 -6.44 1.38 6.31
N GLU A 95 -7.52 1.47 7.10
CA GLU A 95 -8.80 0.81 6.82
C GLU A 95 -9.40 1.29 5.50
N PHE A 96 -9.40 2.60 5.26
CA PHE A 96 -9.85 3.16 4.00
C PHE A 96 -9.05 2.62 2.80
N LYS A 97 -7.72 2.60 2.87
CA LYS A 97 -6.88 2.01 1.81
C LYS A 97 -7.26 0.55 1.56
N ARG A 98 -7.37 -0.27 2.62
CA ARG A 98 -7.74 -1.69 2.48
C ARG A 98 -9.13 -1.88 1.88
N GLY A 99 -10.11 -1.09 2.30
CA GLY A 99 -11.47 -1.16 1.78
C GLY A 99 -11.53 -0.77 0.30
N ILE A 100 -10.95 0.37 -0.06
CA ILE A 100 -11.10 0.98 -1.38
C ILE A 100 -10.14 0.38 -2.40
N ILE A 101 -8.86 0.23 -2.05
CA ILE A 101 -7.82 -0.25 -2.97
C ILE A 101 -7.68 -1.77 -2.89
N GLY A 102 -7.87 -2.34 -1.70
CA GLY A 102 -7.56 -3.72 -1.39
C GLY A 102 -6.24 -3.86 -0.64
N GLU A 103 -5.85 -5.10 -0.41
CA GLU A 103 -4.58 -5.44 0.22
C GLU A 103 -3.95 -6.68 -0.40
N MET A 104 -2.63 -6.76 -0.29
CA MET A 104 -1.85 -7.92 -0.61
C MET A 104 -2.36 -9.12 0.16
N ASN A 105 -2.42 -10.27 -0.52
CA ASN A 105 -2.67 -11.52 0.16
C ASN A 105 -1.61 -11.79 1.24
N GLU A 106 -1.97 -12.58 2.25
CA GLU A 106 -1.10 -12.85 3.40
C GLU A 106 0.20 -13.55 3.02
N TYR A 107 0.20 -14.34 1.95
CA TYR A 107 1.42 -14.99 1.46
C TYR A 107 2.46 -13.94 1.03
N ARG A 108 2.08 -13.01 0.14
CA ARG A 108 2.93 -11.89 -0.30
C ARG A 108 3.33 -10.99 0.86
N LYS A 109 2.36 -10.59 1.70
CA LYS A 109 2.59 -9.71 2.86
C LYS A 109 3.57 -10.33 3.85
N SER A 110 3.56 -11.65 4.03
CA SER A 110 4.54 -12.34 4.90
C SER A 110 5.99 -12.15 4.45
N TYR A 111 6.26 -12.05 3.14
CA TYR A 111 7.60 -11.80 2.62
C TYR A 111 8.02 -10.34 2.75
N VAL A 112 7.08 -9.40 2.58
CA VAL A 112 7.31 -7.97 2.87
C VAL A 112 7.73 -7.79 4.33
N ARG A 113 7.01 -8.42 5.27
CA ARG A 113 7.38 -8.44 6.70
C ARG A 113 8.77 -9.02 6.93
N LYS A 114 9.08 -10.18 6.33
CA LYS A 114 10.42 -10.82 6.44
C LYS A 114 11.54 -9.91 5.94
N ALA A 115 11.33 -9.24 4.80
CA ALA A 115 12.30 -8.29 4.25
C ALA A 115 12.50 -7.10 5.19
N PHE A 116 11.42 -6.52 5.71
CA PHE A 116 11.51 -5.39 6.63
C PHE A 116 12.16 -5.77 7.96
N MET A 117 11.81 -6.91 8.55
CA MET A 117 12.42 -7.39 9.80
C MET A 117 13.94 -7.63 9.67
N LYS A 118 14.42 -7.99 8.47
CA LYS A 118 15.86 -8.10 8.20
C LYS A 118 16.56 -6.73 8.24
N LEU A 119 15.86 -5.67 7.83
CA LEU A 119 16.37 -4.31 7.81
C LEU A 119 16.23 -3.62 9.18
N ASP A 120 15.11 -3.81 9.85
CA ASP A 120 14.78 -3.27 11.16
C ASP A 120 15.17 -4.22 12.30
N PHE A 121 16.47 -4.51 12.40
CA PHE A 121 17.00 -5.42 13.42
C PHE A 121 16.76 -4.92 14.86
N ASN A 122 16.65 -3.60 15.04
CA ASN A 122 16.38 -2.97 16.34
C ASN A 122 14.88 -2.90 16.67
N LYS A 123 13.99 -3.27 15.74
CA LYS A 123 12.53 -3.21 15.89
C LYS A 123 12.04 -1.82 16.27
N THR A 124 12.61 -0.79 15.64
CA THR A 124 12.21 0.60 15.84
C THR A 124 10.92 0.95 15.08
N GLY A 125 10.51 0.11 14.13
CA GLY A 125 9.39 0.35 13.23
C GLY A 125 9.74 1.24 12.04
N SER A 126 11.00 1.67 11.91
CA SER A 126 11.48 2.53 10.82
C SER A 126 12.96 2.26 10.52
N VAL A 127 13.32 2.28 9.24
CA VAL A 127 14.67 1.95 8.76
C VAL A 127 15.27 3.15 8.05
N PRO A 128 16.48 3.60 8.42
CA PRO A 128 17.20 4.62 7.67
C PRO A 128 17.46 4.19 6.21
N ILE A 129 17.24 5.11 5.26
CA ILE A 129 17.47 4.87 3.82
C ILE A 129 18.90 4.36 3.55
N ILE A 130 19.89 4.83 4.32
CA ILE A 130 21.27 4.36 4.19
C ILE A 130 21.44 2.86 4.49
N ASN A 131 20.64 2.31 5.41
CA ASN A 131 20.66 0.88 5.73
C ASN A 131 19.97 0.09 4.61
N ILE A 132 18.86 0.61 4.08
CA ILE A 132 18.17 0.03 2.92
C ILE A 132 19.15 -0.09 1.74
N ARG A 133 19.85 0.99 1.40
CA ARG A 133 20.84 1.01 0.31
C ARG A 133 21.95 -0.03 0.49
N LYS A 134 22.45 -0.24 1.71
CA LYS A 134 23.52 -1.21 2.00
C LYS A 134 23.08 -2.66 1.85
N CYS A 135 21.79 -2.93 2.07
CA CYS A 135 21.24 -4.29 2.07
C CYS A 135 20.59 -4.71 0.75
N TYR A 136 20.25 -3.75 -0.11
CA TYR A 136 19.56 -4.00 -1.37
C TYR A 136 20.52 -4.37 -2.51
N CYS A 137 20.29 -5.49 -3.19
CA CYS A 137 21.14 -6.04 -4.26
C CYS A 137 20.39 -6.16 -5.59
N ALA A 138 20.66 -5.29 -6.56
CA ALA A 138 19.95 -5.30 -7.85
C ALA A 138 20.65 -6.14 -8.94
N LYS A 139 21.75 -6.86 -8.63
CA LYS A 139 22.52 -7.63 -9.63
C LYS A 139 21.70 -8.61 -10.47
N LYS A 140 20.65 -9.17 -9.87
CA LYS A 140 19.78 -10.17 -10.51
C LYS A 140 18.52 -9.55 -11.13
N HIS A 141 18.39 -8.23 -11.14
CA HIS A 141 17.27 -7.55 -11.77
C HIS A 141 17.34 -7.71 -13.31
N SER A 142 16.19 -7.95 -13.96
CA SER A 142 16.14 -8.28 -15.40
C SER A 142 16.77 -7.21 -16.30
N GLN A 143 16.62 -5.93 -15.96
CA GLN A 143 17.25 -4.81 -16.69
C GLN A 143 18.77 -4.77 -16.51
N VAL A 144 19.28 -5.25 -15.38
CA VAL A 144 20.73 -5.35 -15.11
C VAL A 144 21.33 -6.52 -15.87
N ILE A 145 20.67 -7.68 -15.83
CA ILE A 145 21.13 -8.88 -16.55
C ILE A 145 21.14 -8.65 -18.06
N SER A 146 20.13 -7.96 -18.59
CA SER A 146 20.03 -7.66 -20.03
C SER A 146 20.90 -6.48 -20.48
N GLY A 147 21.58 -5.78 -19.57
CA GLY A 147 22.47 -4.66 -19.87
C GLY A 147 21.75 -3.34 -20.23
N HIS A 148 20.44 -3.25 -20.02
CA HIS A 148 19.65 -2.03 -20.27
C HIS A 148 19.76 -1.00 -19.14
N SER A 149 20.16 -1.43 -17.93
CA SER A 149 20.41 -0.55 -16.80
C SER A 149 21.55 -1.09 -15.94
N THR A 150 22.25 -0.22 -15.23
CA THR A 150 23.24 -0.59 -14.23
C THR A 150 22.56 -0.94 -12.90
N GLU A 151 23.26 -1.69 -12.05
CA GLU A 151 22.79 -1.97 -10.70
C GLU A 151 22.50 -0.67 -9.92
N GLU A 152 23.39 0.32 -10.04
CA GLU A 152 23.26 1.60 -9.34
C GLU A 152 22.05 2.41 -9.78
N GLU A 153 21.69 2.37 -11.06
CA GLU A 153 20.49 3.04 -11.58
C GLU A 153 19.21 2.43 -11.00
N ILE A 154 19.14 1.09 -10.91
CA ILE A 154 18.00 0.40 -10.28
C ILE A 154 17.91 0.72 -8.79
N ILE A 155 19.04 0.67 -8.08
CA ILE A 155 19.10 1.03 -6.65
C ILE A 155 18.65 2.48 -6.45
N SER A 156 19.18 3.41 -7.24
CA SER A 156 18.85 4.83 -7.11
C SER A 156 17.38 5.10 -7.39
N SER A 157 16.82 4.52 -8.45
CA SER A 157 15.38 4.66 -8.77
C SER A 157 14.48 4.11 -7.66
N PHE A 158 14.82 2.94 -7.09
CA PHE A 158 14.10 2.36 -5.96
C PHE A 158 14.14 3.28 -4.72
N LEU A 159 15.34 3.74 -4.35
CA LEU A 159 15.51 4.61 -3.18
C LEU A 159 14.86 5.98 -3.37
N GLU A 160 14.90 6.55 -4.57
CA GLU A 160 14.21 7.80 -4.89
C GLU A 160 12.70 7.65 -4.70
N THR A 161 12.13 6.54 -5.19
CA THR A 161 10.71 6.24 -5.01
C THR A 161 10.34 6.15 -3.53
N LEU A 162 11.13 5.43 -2.73
CA LEU A 162 10.91 5.37 -1.28
C LEU A 162 11.05 6.74 -0.62
N LYS A 163 12.06 7.53 -0.95
CA LYS A 163 12.25 8.88 -0.40
C LYS A 163 11.08 9.82 -0.73
N VAL A 164 10.53 9.71 -1.93
CA VAL A 164 9.35 10.49 -2.32
C VAL A 164 8.14 10.09 -1.48
N ALA A 165 8.01 8.80 -1.14
CA ALA A 165 6.98 8.25 -0.26
C ALA A 165 7.11 8.70 1.19
N CYS A 166 8.34 8.88 1.70
CA CYS A 166 8.60 9.22 3.09
C CYS A 166 7.97 10.56 3.51
N SER A 167 7.39 10.57 4.72
CA SER A 167 7.03 11.81 5.44
C SER A 167 8.18 12.36 6.29
N LYS A 168 8.99 11.48 6.89
CA LYS A 168 10.17 11.85 7.68
C LYS A 168 11.43 11.80 6.81
N SER A 169 12.31 12.79 6.97
CA SER A 169 13.55 12.86 6.18
C SER A 169 14.44 11.64 6.49
N ASP A 170 14.77 10.88 5.44
CA ASP A 170 15.79 9.82 5.43
C ASP A 170 15.49 8.51 6.19
N GLU A 171 14.26 8.29 6.66
CA GLU A 171 13.81 7.02 7.23
C GLU A 171 12.52 6.52 6.56
N VAL A 172 12.38 5.20 6.46
CA VAL A 172 11.20 4.53 5.89
C VAL A 172 10.54 3.69 6.98
N SER A 173 9.30 4.00 7.33
CA SER A 173 8.48 3.20 8.22
C SER A 173 8.02 1.88 7.58
N TYR A 174 7.57 0.92 8.40
CA TYR A 174 6.99 -0.31 7.86
C TYR A 174 5.80 -0.03 6.93
N GLY A 175 4.91 0.91 7.29
CA GLY A 175 3.74 1.25 6.48
C GLY A 175 4.11 1.83 5.11
N GLU A 176 5.12 2.71 5.03
CA GLU A 176 5.60 3.25 3.76
C GLU A 176 6.28 2.18 2.89
N PHE A 177 7.02 1.26 3.53
CA PHE A 177 7.63 0.12 2.85
C PHE A 177 6.56 -0.86 2.33
N GLU A 178 5.53 -1.11 3.12
CA GLU A 178 4.38 -1.94 2.73
C GLU A 178 3.61 -1.30 1.58
N ASP A 179 3.34 0.01 1.61
CA ASP A 179 2.65 0.73 0.52
C ASP A 179 3.40 0.63 -0.82
N TYR A 180 4.74 0.66 -0.79
CA TYR A 180 5.55 0.41 -1.99
C TYR A 180 5.29 -0.98 -2.57
N TYR A 181 5.35 -2.01 -1.73
CA TYR A 181 5.15 -3.40 -2.16
C TYR A 181 3.70 -3.74 -2.49
N GLU A 182 2.74 -3.09 -1.85
CA GLU A 182 1.31 -3.15 -2.19
C GLU A 182 1.10 -2.66 -3.62
N GLY A 183 1.66 -1.50 -3.94
CA GLY A 183 1.62 -0.95 -5.29
C GLY A 183 2.31 -1.85 -6.33
N LEU A 184 3.44 -2.47 -5.98
CA LEU A 184 4.14 -3.41 -6.86
C LEU A 184 3.35 -4.71 -7.03
N SER A 185 2.69 -5.19 -5.97
CA SER A 185 1.88 -6.40 -5.98
C SER A 185 0.72 -6.31 -6.96
N ILE A 186 0.09 -5.14 -7.09
CA ILE A 186 -0.98 -4.90 -8.06
C ILE A 186 -0.52 -5.14 -9.50
N GLU A 187 0.77 -4.91 -9.79
CA GLU A 187 1.34 -5.04 -11.13
C GLU A 187 1.78 -6.48 -11.45
N ILE A 188 1.90 -7.35 -10.45
CA ILE A 188 2.37 -8.73 -10.60
C ILE A 188 1.22 -9.71 -10.35
N ILE A 189 0.85 -10.45 -11.40
CA ILE A 189 -0.29 -11.37 -11.35
C ILE A 189 0.03 -12.59 -10.50
N ASP A 190 1.21 -13.20 -10.70
CA ASP A 190 1.59 -14.45 -10.03
C ASP A 190 2.30 -14.21 -8.69
N ASP A 191 1.94 -15.01 -7.69
CA ASP A 191 2.48 -14.89 -6.33
C ASP A 191 3.97 -15.24 -6.26
N GLU A 192 4.42 -16.25 -7.01
CA GLU A 192 5.82 -16.65 -7.04
C GLU A 192 6.68 -15.62 -7.79
N ASP A 193 6.16 -15.00 -8.84
CA ASP A 193 6.83 -13.89 -9.53
C ASP A 193 7.01 -12.69 -8.58
N PHE A 194 5.99 -12.35 -7.79
CA PHE A 194 6.08 -11.28 -6.80
C PHE A 194 7.11 -11.61 -5.73
N VAL A 195 7.02 -12.82 -5.16
CA VAL A 195 7.91 -13.29 -4.12
C VAL A 195 9.35 -13.35 -4.64
N THR A 196 9.59 -13.80 -5.87
CA THR A 196 10.92 -13.80 -6.50
C THR A 196 11.47 -12.39 -6.66
N THR A 197 10.63 -11.46 -7.12
CA THR A 197 10.98 -10.05 -7.31
C THR A 197 11.34 -9.37 -5.99
N LEU A 198 10.63 -9.72 -4.90
CA LEU A 198 10.90 -9.19 -3.57
C LEU A 198 12.10 -9.87 -2.91
N ARG A 199 12.19 -11.20 -2.91
CA ARG A 199 13.22 -11.96 -2.20
C ARG A 199 14.62 -11.71 -2.74
N THR A 200 14.72 -11.58 -4.07
CA THR A 200 16.00 -11.53 -4.77
C THR A 200 16.87 -10.33 -4.33
N PRO A 201 16.34 -9.09 -4.27
CA PRO A 201 17.13 -7.95 -3.80
C PRO A 201 17.51 -8.00 -2.33
N TRP A 202 16.72 -8.64 -1.48
CA TRP A 202 16.98 -8.72 -0.03
C TRP A 202 17.73 -9.98 0.39
N GLY A 203 17.91 -10.95 -0.50
CA GLY A 203 18.57 -12.23 -0.19
C GLY A 203 17.89 -12.97 0.97
N ILE A 204 16.57 -13.16 0.86
CA ILE A 204 15.72 -13.94 1.80
C ILE A 204 15.02 -15.11 1.09
#